data_AF-A0A523TCP2-F1
#
_entry.id   AF-A0A523TCP2-F1
#
_cell.length_a   1.000
_cell.length_b   1.000
_cell.length_c   1.000
_cell.angle_alpha   90.00
_cell.angle_beta   90.00
_cell.angle_gamma   90.00
#
_symmetry.space_group_name_H-M   'P 1'
#
loop_
_entity.id
_entity.type
_entity.pdbx_description
1 polymer ?
#
loop_
_entity_poly.entity_id
_entity_poly.type
_entity_poly.pdbx_seq_one_letter_code
_entity_poly.pdbx_strand_id
1 'polypeptide(L)'
;MTKQKQELKELVDLLKQAAQEMINKGPLSTLTEYDTCENLGVYLNETVTKLEQEKEIDVFELWGIFAPTSVWDDSGGSEELANKIFELIKKCFGDILV
;
A
#
# COMPACT_ATOMS: atom_id res chain seq x y z
N MET A 1 2.69 18.94 15.64
CA MET A 1 2.92 17.68 14.89
C MET A 1 3.91 17.98 13.78
N THR A 2 4.95 17.17 13.59
CA THR A 2 5.95 17.41 12.53
C THR A 2 5.35 17.05 11.16
N LYS A 3 5.84 17.69 10.09
CA LYS A 3 5.39 17.43 8.71
C LYS A 3 5.44 15.92 8.35
N GLN A 4 6.53 15.26 8.72
CA GLN A 4 6.72 13.83 8.52
C GLN A 4 5.67 12.96 9.24
N LYS A 5 5.27 13.34 10.47
CA LYS A 5 4.20 12.63 11.20
C LYS A 5 2.82 12.81 10.54
N GLN A 6 2.59 13.94 9.86
CA GLN A 6 1.36 14.15 9.09
C GLN A 6 1.35 13.30 7.82
N GLU A 7 2.46 13.24 7.10
CA GLU A 7 2.61 12.43 5.88
C GLU A 7 2.46 10.94 6.17
N LEU A 8 3.06 10.45 7.27
CA LEU A 8 2.89 9.05 7.69
C LEU A 8 1.44 8.72 8.08
N LYS A 9 0.76 9.63 8.77
CA LYS A 9 -0.66 9.45 9.11
C LYS A 9 -1.53 9.36 7.84
N GLU A 10 -1.28 10.26 6.89
CA GLU A 10 -1.99 10.26 5.61
C GLU A 10 -1.75 8.96 4.83
N LEU A 11 -0.50 8.47 4.80
CA LEU A 11 -0.16 7.18 4.21
C LEU A 11 -0.97 6.04 4.86
N VAL A 12 -0.99 5.97 6.19
CA VAL A 12 -1.77 4.97 6.94
C VAL A 12 -3.26 5.02 6.57
N ASP A 13 -3.85 6.21 6.49
CA ASP A 13 -5.26 6.38 6.16
C ASP A 13 -5.60 5.96 4.73
N LEU A 14 -4.68 6.17 3.77
CA LEU A 14 -4.85 5.70 2.40
C LEU A 14 -4.61 4.18 2.26
N LEU A 15 -3.64 3.62 2.99
CA LEU A 15 -3.40 2.17 3.00
C LEU A 15 -4.61 1.39 3.55
N LYS A 16 -5.32 1.94 4.55
CA LYS A 16 -6.59 1.36 5.03
C LYS A 16 -7.67 1.36 3.94
N GLN A 17 -7.75 2.43 3.15
CA GLN A 17 -8.69 2.50 2.03
C GLN A 17 -8.33 1.48 0.95
N ALA A 18 -7.04 1.37 0.61
CA ALA A 18 -6.55 0.40 -0.35
C ALA A 18 -6.81 -1.04 0.09
N ALA A 19 -6.57 -1.35 1.38
CA ALA A 19 -6.87 -2.65 1.97
C ALA A 19 -8.35 -3.00 1.84
N GLN A 20 -9.24 -2.05 2.20
CA GLN A 20 -10.69 -2.26 2.11
C GLN A 20 -11.17 -2.45 0.67
N GLU A 21 -10.60 -1.69 -0.29
CA GLU A 21 -10.90 -1.86 -1.71
C GLU A 21 -10.59 -3.28 -2.18
N MET A 22 -9.42 -3.81 -1.81
CA MET A 22 -8.97 -5.14 -2.20
C MET A 22 -9.77 -6.26 -1.50
N ILE A 23 -10.08 -6.09 -0.22
CA ILE A 23 -10.97 -7.02 0.52
C ILE A 23 -12.37 -7.06 -0.10
N ASN A 24 -12.92 -5.92 -0.52
CA ASN A 24 -14.24 -5.87 -1.14
C ASN A 24 -14.29 -6.57 -2.50
N LYS A 25 -13.17 -6.64 -3.21
CA LYS A 25 -13.02 -7.42 -4.44
C LYS A 25 -12.98 -8.93 -4.16
N GLY A 26 -12.60 -9.32 -2.95
CA GLY A 26 -12.69 -10.70 -2.46
C GLY A 26 -11.77 -11.67 -3.22
N PRO A 27 -12.25 -12.87 -3.59
CA PRO A 27 -11.40 -13.94 -4.12
C PRO A 27 -11.02 -13.76 -5.60
N LEU A 28 -11.20 -12.56 -6.15
CA LEU A 28 -10.70 -12.26 -7.50
C LEU A 28 -9.20 -12.51 -7.52
N SER A 29 -8.77 -13.37 -8.44
CA SER A 29 -7.37 -13.73 -8.54
C SER A 29 -6.56 -12.52 -9.01
N THR A 30 -5.46 -12.26 -8.32
CA THR A 30 -4.42 -11.36 -8.78
C THR A 30 -3.38 -12.20 -9.49
N LEU A 31 -2.80 -11.71 -10.58
CA LEU A 31 -1.70 -12.40 -11.28
C LEU A 31 -0.35 -12.21 -10.53
N THR A 32 -0.41 -12.13 -9.20
CA THR A 32 0.64 -11.62 -8.33
C THR A 32 0.87 -12.59 -7.17
N GLU A 33 1.92 -12.36 -6.37
CA GLU A 33 2.29 -13.25 -5.26
C GLU A 33 1.26 -13.35 -4.13
N TYR A 34 0.24 -12.50 -4.14
CA TYR A 34 -0.85 -12.51 -3.17
C TYR A 34 -1.97 -13.51 -3.54
N ASP A 35 -1.96 -14.10 -4.73
CA ASP A 35 -2.98 -15.00 -5.30
C ASP A 35 -4.39 -14.38 -5.49
N THR A 36 -4.86 -13.57 -4.55
CA THR A 36 -6.20 -12.93 -4.54
C THR A 36 -6.16 -11.49 -4.04
N CYS A 37 -7.15 -10.69 -4.44
CA CYS A 37 -7.32 -9.32 -3.93
C CYS A 37 -7.52 -9.32 -2.41
N GLU A 38 -8.26 -10.29 -1.86
CA GLU A 38 -8.46 -10.40 -0.41
C GLU A 38 -7.12 -10.54 0.34
N ASN A 39 -6.23 -11.40 -0.13
CA ASN A 39 -4.90 -11.58 0.47
C ASN A 39 -4.03 -10.33 0.37
N LEU A 40 -4.06 -9.61 -0.77
CA LEU A 40 -3.40 -8.31 -0.90
C LEU A 40 -3.95 -7.31 0.13
N GLY A 41 -5.27 -7.29 0.32
CA GLY A 41 -5.90 -6.45 1.33
C GLY A 41 -5.52 -6.82 2.77
N VAL A 42 -5.37 -8.11 3.07
CA VAL A 42 -4.85 -8.60 4.37
C VAL A 42 -3.41 -8.10 4.59
N TYR A 43 -2.54 -8.27 3.60
CA TYR A 43 -1.16 -7.76 3.66
C TYR A 43 -1.10 -6.25 3.96
N LEU A 44 -1.95 -5.45 3.29
CA LEU A 44 -2.00 -4.02 3.52
C LEU A 44 -2.46 -3.67 4.95
N ASN A 45 -3.42 -4.40 5.51
CA ASN A 45 -3.85 -4.23 6.91
C ASN A 45 -2.75 -4.60 7.92
N GLU A 46 -1.97 -5.65 7.65
CA GLU A 46 -0.82 -5.99 8.47
C GLU A 46 0.25 -4.89 8.41
N THR A 47 0.50 -4.34 7.22
CA THR A 47 1.44 -3.22 7.02
C THR A 47 0.98 -1.97 7.79
N VAL A 48 -0.31 -1.63 7.71
CA VAL A 48 -0.92 -0.56 8.53
C VAL A 48 -0.68 -0.80 10.02
N THR A 49 -0.92 -2.01 10.50
CA THR A 49 -0.74 -2.36 11.92
C THR A 49 0.73 -2.20 12.35
N LYS A 50 1.69 -2.59 11.50
CA LYS A 50 3.12 -2.40 11.76
C LYS A 50 3.47 -0.91 11.82
N LEU A 51 3.00 -0.11 10.86
CA LEU A 51 3.24 1.34 10.84
C LEU A 51 2.68 2.05 12.08
N GLU A 52 1.44 1.72 12.50
CA GLU A 52 0.83 2.29 13.70
C GLU A 52 1.55 1.91 15.00
N GLN A 53 2.24 0.77 15.00
CA GLN A 53 3.04 0.27 16.12
C GLN A 53 4.52 0.70 16.03
N GLU A 54 4.88 1.56 15.07
CA GLU A 54 6.26 1.97 14.80
C GLU A 54 7.21 0.78 14.58
N LYS A 55 6.69 -0.31 13.98
CA LYS A 55 7.46 -1.50 13.60
C LYS A 55 7.99 -1.38 12.19
N GLU A 56 9.06 -2.13 11.93
CA GLU A 56 9.65 -2.26 10.60
C GLU A 56 8.66 -2.89 9.61
N ILE A 57 8.66 -2.37 8.39
CA ILE A 57 7.89 -2.87 7.25
C ILE A 57 8.83 -3.09 6.07
N ASP A 58 8.41 -3.94 5.12
CA ASP A 58 9.09 -4.03 3.84
C ASP A 58 8.63 -2.87 2.95
N VAL A 59 9.41 -1.79 2.94
CA VAL A 59 9.10 -0.60 2.15
C VAL A 59 9.27 -0.90 0.65
N PHE A 60 10.14 -1.83 0.26
CA PHE A 60 10.37 -2.19 -1.13
C PHE A 60 9.17 -2.94 -1.70
N GLU A 61 8.66 -3.92 -0.97
CA GLU A 61 7.43 -4.63 -1.33
C GLU A 61 6.24 -3.65 -1.40
N LEU A 62 6.08 -2.81 -0.38
CA LEU A 62 5.01 -1.80 -0.36
C LEU A 62 5.10 -0.84 -1.55
N TRP A 63 6.30 -0.40 -1.91
CA TRP A 63 6.53 0.42 -3.10
C TRP A 63 6.18 -0.34 -4.38
N GLY A 64 6.58 -1.60 -4.49
CA GLY A 64 6.31 -2.47 -5.63
C GLY A 64 4.83 -2.69 -5.88
N ILE A 65 4.01 -2.72 -4.82
CA ILE A 65 2.55 -2.83 -4.92
C ILE A 65 1.94 -1.60 -5.60
N PHE A 66 2.43 -0.40 -5.32
CA PHE A 66 1.82 0.87 -5.76
C PHE A 66 2.60 1.58 -6.87
N ALA A 67 3.70 1.00 -7.35
CA ALA A 67 4.42 1.52 -8.50
C ALA A 67 3.54 1.53 -9.76
N PRO A 68 3.83 2.35 -10.78
CA PRO A 68 3.10 2.25 -12.05
C PRO A 68 3.26 0.86 -12.69
N THR A 69 2.22 0.33 -13.33
CA THR A 69 2.21 -1.02 -13.96
C THR A 69 2.48 -2.15 -12.98
N SER A 70 1.91 -2.05 -11.77
CA SER A 70 2.20 -2.93 -10.64
C SER A 70 1.07 -3.93 -10.34
N VAL A 71 1.30 -4.70 -9.27
CA VAL A 71 0.32 -5.53 -8.59
C VAL A 71 -1.01 -4.83 -8.38
N TRP A 72 -1.01 -3.54 -8.05
CA TRP A 72 -2.25 -2.78 -7.84
C TRP A 72 -3.06 -2.62 -9.13
N ASP A 73 -2.40 -2.31 -10.24
CA ASP A 73 -3.03 -2.16 -11.55
C ASP A 73 -3.58 -3.51 -12.05
N ASP A 74 -2.82 -4.59 -11.86
CA ASP A 74 -3.24 -5.96 -12.19
C ASP A 74 -4.43 -6.44 -11.35
N SER A 75 -4.54 -5.92 -10.12
CA SER A 75 -5.67 -6.15 -9.22
C SER A 75 -6.88 -5.25 -9.55
N GLY A 76 -6.78 -4.44 -10.62
CA GLY A 76 -7.77 -3.47 -11.08
C GLY A 76 -8.03 -2.33 -10.10
N GLY A 77 -7.06 -2.02 -9.24
CA GLY A 77 -7.19 -1.01 -8.19
C GLY A 77 -7.34 0.41 -8.74
N SER A 78 -7.76 1.33 -7.88
CA SER A 78 -7.87 2.76 -8.22
C SER A 78 -6.49 3.40 -8.51
N GLU A 79 -6.26 3.82 -9.74
CA GLU A 79 -5.02 4.51 -10.17
C GLU A 79 -4.76 5.79 -9.34
N GLU A 80 -5.82 6.57 -9.06
CA GLU A 80 -5.69 7.80 -8.25
C GLU A 80 -5.21 7.50 -6.83
N LEU A 81 -5.69 6.40 -6.24
CA LEU A 81 -5.30 5.98 -4.90
C LEU A 81 -3.85 5.51 -4.88
N ALA A 82 -3.45 4.67 -5.84
CA ALA A 82 -2.08 4.19 -5.95
C ALA A 82 -1.06 5.32 -6.11
N ASN A 83 -1.31 6.27 -7.02
CA ASN A 83 -0.42 7.40 -7.24
C ASN A 83 -0.21 8.24 -5.98
N LYS A 84 -1.27 8.45 -5.18
CA LYS A 84 -1.15 9.18 -3.90
C LYS A 84 -0.33 8.40 -2.87
N ILE A 85 -0.57 7.10 -2.75
CA ILE A 85 0.17 6.22 -1.84
C ILE A 85 1.65 6.18 -2.23
N PHE A 86 1.94 5.98 -3.51
CA PHE A 86 3.29 5.94 -4.07
C PHE A 86 4.10 7.20 -3.72
N GLU A 87 3.52 8.39 -3.94
CA GLU A 87 4.17 9.66 -3.61
C GLU A 87 4.39 9.83 -2.09
N LEU A 88 3.49 9.32 -1.25
CA LEU A 88 3.64 9.37 0.20
C LEU A 88 4.70 8.39 0.71
N ILE A 89 4.84 7.21 0.11
CA ILE A 89 5.93 6.27 0.41
C ILE A 89 7.27 6.98 0.20
N LYS A 90 7.46 7.64 -0.95
CA LYS A 90 8.69 8.38 -1.26
C LYS A 90 8.98 9.51 -0.26
N LYS A 91 7.95 10.22 0.20
CA LYS A 91 8.10 11.28 1.20
C LYS A 91 8.45 10.73 2.58
N CYS A 92 7.84 9.61 2.98
CA CYS A 92 8.04 9.02 4.30
C CYS A 92 9.37 8.29 4.43
N PHE A 93 9.80 7.59 3.38
CA PHE A 93 10.93 6.66 3.42
C PHE A 93 12.09 7.03 2.48
N GLY A 94 11.92 8.06 1.65
CA GLY A 94 12.90 8.48 0.65
C GLY A 94 12.72 7.79 -0.70
N ASP A 95 13.58 8.15 -1.67
CA ASP A 95 13.65 7.45 -2.93
C ASP A 95 14.24 6.05 -2.72
N ILE A 96 13.47 5.02 -3.07
CA ILE A 96 13.95 3.65 -3.08
C ILE A 96 14.74 3.48 -4.37
N LEU A 97 16.07 3.46 -4.25
CA LEU A 97 16.96 3.20 -5.37
C LEU A 97 16.86 1.71 -5.71
N VAL A 98 16.22 1.40 -6.83
CA VAL A 98 16.14 0.06 -7.43
C VAL A 98 17.27 -0.15 -8.42
#